data_AF-A0A1F9LJW0-F1
#
_entry.id   AF-A0A1F9LJW0-F1
#
_cell.length_a   1.000
_cell.length_b   1.000
_cell.length_c   1.000
_cell.angle_alpha   90.00
_cell.angle_beta   90.00
_cell.angle_gamma   90.00
#
_symmetry.space_group_name_H-M   'P 1'
#
loop_
_entity.id
_entity.type
_entity.pdbx_description
1 polymer ?
#
loop_
_entity_poly.entity_id
_entity_poly.type
_entity_poly.pdbx_seq_one_letter_code
_entity_poly.pdbx_strand_id
1 'polypeptide(L)'
;MSSMVAMEQGILKVVPFPQDGGPRPAGQFEEEVVRALDGAQDKVPILVDLRKVGGYSDEMKSLVKAVMRHAHTGRIAVVCASMKIQLLVMGFTKTLSQLTVDAFRDETKALNWLRKR
;
A
#
# COMPACT_ATOMS: atom_id res chain seq x y z
N MET A 1 -9.39 -7.33 18.48
CA MET A 1 -8.91 -6.13 17.77
C MET A 1 -8.63 -6.54 16.34
N SER A 2 -9.37 -6.03 15.36
CA SER A 2 -9.23 -6.45 13.95
C SER A 2 -9.23 -5.22 13.04
N SER A 3 -8.09 -4.52 12.96
CA SER A 3 -7.85 -3.46 11.96
C SER A 3 -6.78 -3.94 10.99
N MET A 4 -7.05 -3.86 9.67
CA MET A 4 -6.14 -4.26 8.58
C MET A 4 -5.08 -3.19 8.25
N VAL A 5 -5.25 -2.01 8.84
CA VAL A 5 -4.30 -0.91 8.79
C VAL A 5 -3.78 -0.64 10.20
N ALA A 6 -2.46 -0.59 10.35
CA ALA A 6 -1.79 -0.40 11.64
C ALA A 6 -0.65 0.62 11.51
N MET A 7 -0.53 1.52 12.49
CA MET A 7 0.65 2.38 12.59
C MET A 7 1.76 1.61 13.31
N GLU A 8 2.83 1.26 12.61
CA GLU A 8 3.98 0.54 13.15
C GLU A 8 5.23 1.41 13.01
N GLN A 9 5.84 1.81 14.13
CA GLN A 9 7.14 2.50 14.13
C GLN A 9 7.17 3.79 13.28
N GLY A 10 6.05 4.52 13.23
CA GLY A 10 5.90 5.74 12.43
C GLY A 10 5.64 5.50 10.93
N ILE A 11 5.35 4.25 10.55
CA ILE A 11 4.97 3.85 9.19
C ILE A 11 3.52 3.37 9.23
N LEU A 12 2.70 3.87 8.32
CA LEU A 12 1.34 3.36 8.13
C LEU A 12 1.40 2.06 7.32
N LYS A 13 1.09 0.94 7.95
CA LYS A 13 1.10 -0.39 7.32
C LYS A 13 -0.30 -0.79 6.91
N VAL A 14 -0.47 -1.10 5.62
CA VAL A 14 -1.73 -1.53 5.00
C VAL A 14 -1.57 -2.97 4.53
N VAL A 15 -2.40 -3.87 5.04
CA VAL A 15 -2.44 -5.29 4.64
C VAL A 15 -3.84 -5.61 4.09
N PRO A 16 -4.00 -5.81 2.77
CA PRO A 16 -5.30 -5.80 2.14
C PRO A 16 -6.16 -7.06 2.34
N PHE A 17 -5.58 -8.14 2.88
CA PHE A 17 -6.33 -9.38 3.10
C PHE A 17 -5.80 -10.12 4.34
N PRO A 18 -6.59 -10.22 5.44
CA PRO A 18 -6.28 -11.10 6.55
C PRO A 18 -6.54 -12.55 6.13
N GLN A 19 -5.74 -13.48 6.66
CA GLN A 19 -5.82 -14.90 6.32
C GLN A 19 -7.16 -15.57 6.72
N ASP A 20 -7.98 -14.91 7.55
CA ASP A 20 -9.10 -15.54 8.24
C ASP A 20 -10.49 -14.97 7.90
N GLY A 21 -10.59 -14.01 6.99
CA GLY A 21 -11.87 -13.41 6.60
C GLY A 21 -12.13 -13.64 5.13
N GLY A 22 -13.22 -14.34 4.79
CA GLY A 22 -13.66 -14.54 3.41
C GLY A 22 -13.76 -13.23 2.60
N PRO A 23 -14.09 -13.33 1.29
CA PRO A 23 -14.00 -12.20 0.38
C PRO A 23 -14.80 -11.00 0.89
N ARG A 24 -14.12 -9.98 1.40
CA ARG A 24 -14.74 -8.69 1.68
C ARG A 24 -15.00 -7.99 0.34
N PRO A 25 -16.13 -7.30 0.17
CA PRO A 25 -16.35 -6.48 -1.01
C PRO A 25 -15.22 -5.46 -1.15
N ALA A 26 -14.57 -5.41 -2.31
CA ALA A 26 -13.40 -4.56 -2.56
C ALA A 26 -13.62 -3.08 -2.14
N GLY A 27 -14.87 -2.58 -2.26
CA GLY A 27 -15.22 -1.22 -1.86
C GLY A 27 -15.08 -0.92 -0.37
N GLN A 28 -15.39 -1.87 0.52
CA GLN A 28 -15.25 -1.64 1.97
C GLN A 28 -13.79 -1.54 2.40
N PHE A 29 -12.92 -2.29 1.72
CA PHE A 29 -11.50 -2.26 1.99
C PHE A 29 -10.85 -0.98 1.44
N GLU A 30 -11.25 -0.55 0.24
CA GLU A 30 -10.84 0.73 -0.33
C GLU A 30 -11.19 1.89 0.63
N GLU A 31 -12.41 1.92 1.17
CA GLU A 31 -12.82 2.93 2.16
C GLU A 31 -11.98 2.91 3.45
N GLU A 32 -11.63 1.74 3.98
CA GLU A 32 -10.82 1.62 5.21
C GLU A 32 -9.40 2.17 4.99
N VAL A 33 -8.81 1.85 3.84
CA VAL A 33 -7.49 2.37 3.44
C VAL A 33 -7.53 3.87 3.22
N VAL A 34 -8.54 4.37 2.51
CA VAL A 34 -8.73 5.80 2.27
C VAL A 34 -8.88 6.56 3.58
N ARG A 35 -9.73 6.09 4.50
CA ARG A 35 -9.89 6.72 5.83
C ARG A 35 -8.59 6.73 6.63
N ALA A 36 -7.80 5.67 6.56
CA ALA A 36 -6.51 5.61 7.25
C ALA A 36 -5.47 6.56 6.62
N LEU A 37 -5.50 6.73 5.30
CA LEU A 37 -4.63 7.67 4.59
C LEU A 37 -5.04 9.13 4.85
N ASP A 38 -6.34 9.44 4.80
CA ASP A 38 -6.86 10.77 5.10
C ASP A 38 -6.60 11.18 6.56
N GLY A 39 -6.58 10.19 7.48
CA GLY A 39 -6.25 10.40 8.89
C GLY A 39 -4.75 10.44 9.20
N ALA A 40 -3.89 10.05 8.26
CA ALA A 40 -2.44 10.13 8.42
C ALA A 40 -1.98 11.57 8.18
N GLN A 41 -1.18 12.12 9.10
CA GLN A 41 -0.57 13.44 8.91
C GLN A 41 0.25 13.47 7.60
N ASP A 42 0.33 14.65 6.98
CA ASP A 42 1.16 14.86 5.78
C ASP A 42 2.56 14.26 5.98
N LYS A 43 3.01 13.45 5.00
CA LYS A 43 4.34 12.82 4.90
C LYS A 43 4.60 11.56 5.73
N VAL A 44 3.59 10.91 6.33
CA VAL A 44 3.80 9.59 6.93
C VAL A 44 4.22 8.58 5.83
N PRO A 45 5.34 7.85 5.99
CA PRO A 45 5.69 6.77 5.06
C PRO A 45 4.68 5.63 5.13
N ILE A 46 4.30 5.08 3.98
CA ILE A 46 3.27 4.04 3.88
C ILE A 46 3.89 2.75 3.37
N LEU A 47 3.60 1.64 4.04
CA LEU A 47 3.94 0.29 3.61
C LEU A 47 2.66 -0.44 3.21
N VAL A 48 2.60 -0.94 1.97
CA VAL A 48 1.48 -1.75 1.47
C VAL A 48 1.97 -3.18 1.25
N ASP A 49 1.46 -4.15 2.01
CA ASP A 49 1.86 -5.56 1.89
C ASP A 49 0.87 -6.37 1.04
N LEU A 50 1.21 -6.58 -0.22
CA LEU A 50 0.41 -7.33 -1.19
C LEU A 50 0.89 -8.79 -1.36
N ARG A 51 1.81 -9.30 -0.52
CA ARG A 51 2.39 -10.64 -0.70
C ARG A 51 1.35 -11.77 -0.64
N LYS A 52 0.28 -11.56 0.14
CA LYS A 52 -0.81 -12.54 0.31
C LYS A 52 -1.85 -12.49 -0.80
N VAL A 53 -1.71 -11.59 -1.78
CA VAL A 53 -2.69 -11.48 -2.86
C VAL A 53 -2.33 -12.49 -3.95
N GLY A 54 -3.24 -13.44 -4.18
CA GLY A 54 -3.06 -14.57 -5.09
C GLY A 54 -2.91 -14.24 -6.58
N GLY A 55 -2.80 -12.97 -6.97
CA GLY A 55 -2.62 -12.60 -8.37
C GLY A 55 -2.78 -11.12 -8.65
N TYR A 56 -2.58 -10.78 -9.93
CA TYR A 56 -2.92 -9.46 -10.47
C TYR A 56 -4.41 -9.49 -10.87
N SER A 57 -5.24 -8.71 -10.17
CA SER A 57 -6.67 -8.55 -10.46
C SER A 57 -7.05 -7.07 -10.62
N ASP A 58 -8.24 -6.79 -11.14
CA ASP A 58 -8.73 -5.42 -11.26
C ASP A 58 -9.00 -4.80 -9.88
N GLU A 59 -9.40 -5.59 -8.87
CA GLU A 59 -9.53 -5.10 -7.50
C GLU A 59 -8.18 -4.66 -6.92
N MET A 60 -7.12 -5.44 -7.17
CA MET A 60 -5.76 -5.06 -6.78
C MET A 60 -5.33 -3.74 -7.45
N LYS A 61 -5.64 -3.59 -8.73
CA LYS A 61 -5.35 -2.35 -9.46
C LYS A 61 -6.14 -1.18 -8.89
N SER A 62 -7.41 -1.38 -8.51
CA SER A 62 -8.24 -0.35 -7.86
C SER A 62 -7.63 0.06 -6.51
N LEU A 63 -7.25 -0.91 -5.69
CA LEU A 63 -6.59 -0.67 -4.42
C LEU A 63 -5.30 0.15 -4.57
N VAL A 64 -4.38 -0.31 -5.42
CA VAL A 64 -3.11 0.39 -5.63
C VAL A 64 -3.40 1.83 -6.07
N LYS A 65 -4.34 2.04 -7.00
CA LYS A 65 -4.75 3.39 -7.40
C LYS A 65 -5.34 4.22 -6.26
N ALA A 66 -6.18 3.63 -5.41
CA ALA A 66 -6.77 4.32 -4.27
C ALA A 66 -5.70 4.78 -3.29
N VAL A 67 -4.75 3.90 -2.94
CA VAL A 67 -3.58 4.27 -2.10
C VAL A 67 -2.81 5.43 -2.73
N MET A 68 -2.50 5.34 -4.02
CA MET A 68 -1.74 6.40 -4.71
C MET A 68 -2.50 7.72 -4.85
N ARG A 69 -3.84 7.69 -4.90
CA ARG A 69 -4.68 8.89 -5.03
C ARG A 69 -4.83 9.64 -3.72
N HIS A 70 -4.96 8.90 -2.61
CA HIS A 70 -5.24 9.46 -1.28
C HIS A 70 -3.98 9.71 -0.45
N ALA A 71 -2.87 9.06 -0.77
CA ALA A 71 -1.59 9.51 -0.27
C ALA A 71 -1.23 10.83 -0.95
N HIS A 72 -1.38 11.96 -0.27
CA HIS A 72 -1.14 13.28 -0.87
C HIS A 72 0.34 13.67 -0.91
N THR A 73 1.16 13.18 0.03
CA THR A 73 2.60 13.45 0.10
C THR A 73 3.36 12.29 0.76
N GLY A 74 4.60 12.04 0.31
CA GLY A 74 5.52 11.14 1.03
C GLY A 74 6.04 9.95 0.23
N ARG A 75 6.43 8.90 0.96
CA ARG A 75 7.05 7.68 0.43
C ARG A 75 6.11 6.49 0.60
N ILE A 76 5.88 5.75 -0.47
CA ILE A 76 5.07 4.53 -0.46
C ILE A 76 5.92 3.35 -0.91
N ALA A 77 6.00 2.32 -0.08
CA ALA A 77 6.66 1.08 -0.44
C ALA A 77 5.61 -0.02 -0.56
N VAL A 78 5.62 -0.71 -1.70
CA VAL A 78 4.69 -1.80 -1.99
C VAL A 78 5.44 -3.13 -1.95
N VAL A 79 5.12 -4.00 -1.01
CA VAL A 79 5.70 -5.34 -0.93
C VAL A 79 4.83 -6.30 -1.72
N CYS A 80 5.37 -6.95 -2.74
CA CYS A 80 4.61 -7.87 -3.59
C CYS A 80 5.50 -8.98 -4.15
N ALA A 81 4.92 -10.17 -4.31
CA ALA A 81 5.62 -11.31 -4.92
C ALA A 81 5.53 -11.29 -6.47
N SER A 82 4.52 -10.62 -7.02
CA SER A 82 4.22 -10.64 -8.46
C SER A 82 4.98 -9.56 -9.23
N MET A 83 5.74 -9.96 -10.26
CA MET A 83 6.40 -9.05 -11.19
C MET A 83 5.41 -8.11 -11.90
N LYS A 84 4.19 -8.57 -12.19
CA LYS A 84 3.15 -7.72 -12.81
C LYS A 84 2.74 -6.57 -11.89
N ILE A 85 2.65 -6.82 -10.59
CA ILE A 85 2.34 -5.79 -9.59
C ILE A 85 3.53 -4.81 -9.48
N GLN A 86 4.77 -5.30 -9.48
CA GLN A 86 5.95 -4.43 -9.49
C GLN A 86 5.94 -3.46 -10.69
N LEU A 87 5.70 -3.98 -11.90
CA LEU A 87 5.61 -3.15 -13.10
C LEU A 87 4.45 -2.14 -13.05
N LEU A 88 3.30 -2.52 -12.49
CA LEU A 88 2.18 -1.61 -12.29
C LEU A 88 2.56 -0.45 -11.36
N VAL A 89 3.19 -0.74 -10.22
CA VAL A 89 3.62 0.26 -9.24
C VAL A 89 4.67 1.20 -9.84
N MET A 90 5.65 0.65 -10.57
CA MET A 90 6.64 1.43 -11.32
C MET A 90 6.04 2.26 -12.46
N GLY A 91 4.83 1.95 -12.91
CA GLY A 91 4.08 2.79 -13.85
C GLY A 91 3.53 4.05 -13.21
N PHE A 92 3.12 3.99 -11.94
CA PHE A 92 2.53 5.11 -11.20
C PHE A 92 3.56 6.14 -10.70
N THR A 93 4.80 5.73 -10.46
CA THR A 93 5.90 6.62 -10.04
C THR A 93 6.16 7.77 -11.00
N LYS A 94 5.87 7.61 -12.30
CA LYS A 94 6.07 8.66 -13.31
C LYS A 94 4.99 9.75 -13.28
N THR A 95 3.89 9.55 -12.56
CA THR A 95 2.67 10.37 -12.71
C THR A 95 2.45 11.37 -11.57
N LEU A 96 3.10 11.20 -10.41
CA LEU A 96 2.81 11.99 -9.21
C LEU A 96 4.08 12.70 -8.73
N SER A 97 4.24 13.98 -9.07
CA SER A 97 5.46 14.77 -8.83
C SER A 97 5.85 14.96 -7.36
N GLN A 98 4.99 14.57 -6.41
CA GLN A 98 5.18 14.73 -4.96
C GLN A 98 5.18 13.40 -4.18
N LEU A 99 5.02 12.26 -4.87
CA LEU A 99 4.99 10.93 -4.26
C LEU A 99 6.14 10.09 -4.81
N THR A 100 6.96 9.58 -3.90
CA THR A 100 7.95 8.57 -4.27
C THR A 100 7.38 7.21 -3.96
N VAL A 101 7.24 6.37 -4.97
CA VAL A 101 6.69 5.03 -4.83
C VAL A 101 7.76 4.02 -5.25
N ASP A 102 7.88 2.90 -4.55
CA ASP A 102 8.76 1.82 -4.99
C ASP A 102 8.16 0.45 -4.62
N ALA A 103 8.57 -0.60 -5.33
CA ALA A 103 8.08 -1.94 -5.15
C ALA A 103 9.19 -2.91 -4.73
N PHE A 104 8.92 -3.71 -3.72
CA PHE A 104 9.87 -4.64 -3.11
C PHE A 104 9.30 -6.04 -3.07
N ARG A 105 10.16 -7.07 -3.11
CA ARG A 105 9.76 -8.45 -2.79
C ARG A 105 9.85 -8.76 -1.30
N ASP A 106 10.67 -7.98 -0.60
CA ASP A 106 11.08 -8.20 0.78
C ASP A 106 10.63 -7.02 1.64
N GLU A 107 9.92 -7.32 2.73
CA GLU A 107 9.37 -6.32 3.65
C GLU A 107 10.47 -5.55 4.38
N THR A 108 11.55 -6.22 4.79
CA THR A 108 12.67 -5.57 5.49
C THR A 108 13.35 -4.53 4.61
N LYS A 109 13.54 -4.83 3.31
CA LYS A 109 14.07 -3.85 2.34
C LYS A 109 13.13 -2.66 2.15
N ALA A 110 11.82 -2.90 2.03
CA ALA A 110 10.82 -1.85 1.93
C ALA A 110 10.83 -0.93 3.15
N LEU A 111 10.84 -1.49 4.36
CA LEU A 111 10.93 -0.74 5.61
C LEU A 111 12.20 0.09 5.71
N ASN A 112 13.35 -0.49 5.34
CA ASN A 112 14.62 0.24 5.33
C ASN A 112 14.61 1.40 4.33
N TRP A 113 13.96 1.24 3.18
CA TRP A 113 13.80 2.31 2.20
C TRP A 113 12.89 3.43 2.71
N LEU A 114 11.75 3.09 3.33
CA LEU A 114 10.83 4.07 3.94
C LEU A 114 11.48 4.89 5.05
N ARG A 115 12.42 4.29 5.80
CA ARG A 115 13.13 4.93 6.92
C ARG A 115 14.29 5.83 6.51
N LYS A 116 14.87 5.64 5.32
CA LYS A 116 15.92 6.54 4.83
C LYS A 116 15.31 7.92 4.65
N ARG A 117 15.99 8.98 5.10
CA ARG A 117 15.53 10.38 4.95
C ARG A 117 15.78 10.86 3.54
#